data_AF-A0A0V8HBM4-F1
#
_entry.id   AF-A0A0V8HBM4-F1
#
_cell.length_a   1.000
_cell.length_b   1.000
_cell.length_c   1.000
_cell.angle_alpha   90.00
_cell.angle_beta   90.00
_cell.angle_gamma   90.00
#
_symmetry.space_group_name_H-M   'P 1'
#
loop_
_entity.id
_entity.type
_entity.pdbx_description
1 polymer ?
#
loop_
_entity_poly.entity_id
_entity_poly.type
_entity_poly.pdbx_seq_one_letter_code
_entity_poly.pdbx_strand_id
1 'polypeptide(L)'
;MGQESSYKDKKVISIGVVSELTGLTERKIRYYEEKNLIYPERTNRGYRKYSFNDVERLMEIADHREEGVTTKEIKYELTKKERKEAKQKMIKGQINARFGIQKN
;
A
#
# COMPACT_ATOMS: atom_id res chain seq x y z
N MET A 1 -24.61 3.21 -4.92
CA MET A 1 -23.75 2.03 -5.15
C MET A 1 -22.43 2.30 -4.45
N GLY A 2 -22.09 1.52 -3.43
CA GLY A 2 -20.83 1.69 -2.70
C GLY A 2 -19.67 1.61 -3.71
N GLN A 3 -18.66 2.46 -3.56
CA GLN A 3 -17.42 2.30 -4.32
C GLN A 3 -16.94 0.86 -4.11
N GLU A 4 -17.06 0.04 -5.14
CA GLU A 4 -16.53 -1.31 -5.13
C GLU A 4 -15.04 -1.16 -4.85
N SER A 5 -14.57 -1.67 -3.69
CA SER A 5 -13.15 -1.56 -3.35
C SER A 5 -12.37 -2.14 -4.52
N SER A 6 -11.46 -1.37 -5.11
CA SER A 6 -10.62 -1.85 -6.20
C SER A 6 -10.08 -3.23 -5.84
N TYR A 7 -10.08 -4.18 -6.78
CA TYR A 7 -9.50 -5.52 -6.56
C TYR A 7 -8.06 -5.42 -6.01
N LYS A 8 -7.38 -4.29 -6.27
CA LYS A 8 -6.05 -3.98 -5.77
C LYS A 8 -5.94 -3.80 -4.25
N ASP A 9 -7.01 -3.42 -3.58
CA ASP A 9 -7.05 -3.15 -2.14
C ASP A 9 -7.46 -4.38 -1.31
N LYS A 10 -8.07 -5.38 -1.95
CA LYS A 10 -8.60 -6.56 -1.25
C LYS A 10 -7.46 -7.42 -0.69
N LYS A 11 -7.44 -7.62 0.63
CA LYS A 11 -6.43 -8.41 1.35
C LYS A 11 -6.75 -9.91 1.27
N VAL A 12 -6.30 -10.59 0.21
CA VAL A 12 -6.59 -12.02 -0.01
C VAL A 12 -5.36 -12.88 -0.29
N ILE A 13 -4.22 -12.26 -0.56
CA ILE A 13 -2.97 -12.92 -0.97
C ILE A 13 -2.23 -13.43 0.28
N SER A 14 -1.69 -14.64 0.26
CA SER A 14 -0.91 -15.21 1.36
C SER A 14 0.56 -14.77 1.30
N ILE A 15 1.28 -14.84 2.42
CA ILE A 15 2.70 -14.43 2.46
C ILE A 15 3.58 -15.22 1.48
N GLY A 16 3.29 -16.51 1.25
CA GLY A 16 4.03 -17.35 0.31
C GLY A 16 3.86 -16.85 -1.13
N VAL A 17 2.62 -16.51 -1.54
CA VAL A 17 2.37 -15.94 -2.87
C VAL A 17 3.02 -14.56 -3.01
N VAL A 18 2.98 -13.72 -1.97
CA VAL A 18 3.71 -12.44 -1.98
C VAL A 18 5.22 -12.65 -2.13
N SER A 19 5.78 -13.65 -1.45
CA SER A 19 7.20 -14.00 -1.56
C SER A 19 7.57 -14.40 -2.99
N GLU A 20 6.73 -15.20 -3.64
CA GLU A 20 6.91 -15.62 -5.03
C GLU A 20 6.80 -14.44 -6.01
N LEU A 21 5.79 -13.58 -5.85
CA LEU A 21 5.57 -12.42 -6.71
C LEU A 21 6.67 -11.35 -6.61
N THR A 22 7.24 -11.17 -5.42
CA THR A 22 8.21 -10.07 -5.15
C THR A 22 9.66 -10.54 -5.14
N GLY A 23 9.93 -11.84 -5.09
CA GLY A 23 11.27 -12.40 -4.84
C GLY A 23 11.81 -12.14 -3.42
N LEU A 24 11.04 -11.45 -2.56
CA LEU A 24 11.43 -11.21 -1.17
C LEU A 24 11.22 -12.47 -0.35
N THR A 25 12.19 -12.81 0.49
CA THR A 25 11.97 -13.83 1.53
C THR A 25 10.83 -13.39 2.46
N GLU A 26 10.06 -14.33 3.00
CA GLU A 26 9.02 -14.02 3.98
C GLU A 26 9.55 -13.26 5.21
N ARG A 27 10.82 -13.49 5.58
CA ARG A 27 11.49 -12.75 6.67
C ARG A 27 11.60 -11.26 6.33
N LYS A 28 11.97 -10.90 5.10
CA LYS A 28 12.01 -9.49 4.65
C LYS A 28 10.61 -8.87 4.64
N ILE A 29 9.60 -9.60 4.17
CA ILE A 29 8.21 -9.12 4.17
C ILE A 29 7.74 -8.79 5.60
N ARG A 30 7.97 -9.70 6.55
CA ARG A 30 7.67 -9.47 7.99
C ARG A 30 8.46 -8.30 8.56
N TYR A 31 9.74 -8.18 8.20
CA TYR A 31 10.57 -7.06 8.62
C TYR A 31 10.02 -5.70 8.13
N TYR A 32 9.54 -5.62 6.88
CA TYR A 32 8.97 -4.37 6.37
C TYR A 32 7.63 -4.02 7.04
N GLU A 33 6.81 -5.01 7.38
CA GLU A 33 5.63 -4.82 8.26
C GLU A 33 6.04 -4.30 9.64
N GLU A 34 7.05 -4.89 10.29
CA GLU A 34 7.56 -4.40 11.60
C GLU A 34 8.06 -2.95 11.54
N LYS A 35 8.59 -2.52 10.39
CA LYS A 35 8.96 -1.12 10.14
C LYS A 35 7.78 -0.21 9.81
N ASN A 36 6.56 -0.74 9.81
CA ASN A 36 5.32 -0.06 9.41
C ASN A 36 5.44 0.52 7.99
N LEU A 37 6.06 -0.25 7.10
CA LEU A 37 6.11 0.09 5.68
C LEU A 37 4.95 -0.54 4.92
N ILE A 38 4.36 -1.62 5.42
CA ILE A 38 3.16 -2.26 4.87
C ILE A 38 2.21 -2.65 6.00
N TYR A 39 0.93 -2.84 5.67
CA TYR A 39 -0.15 -3.08 6.64
C TYR A 39 -1.06 -4.22 6.18
N PRO A 40 -0.59 -5.48 6.26
CA PRO A 40 -1.44 -6.63 5.96
C PRO A 40 -2.53 -6.81 7.01
N GLU A 41 -3.65 -7.41 6.60
CA GLU A 41 -4.68 -7.86 7.54
C GLU A 41 -4.33 -9.24 8.11
N ARG A 42 -4.97 -9.61 9.23
CA ARG A 42 -4.88 -10.97 9.77
C ARG A 42 -6.22 -11.66 9.67
N THR A 43 -6.19 -12.92 9.27
CA THR A 43 -7.33 -13.82 9.38
C THR A 43 -7.63 -14.14 10.85
N ASN A 44 -8.81 -14.67 11.15
CA ASN A 44 -9.17 -15.14 12.49
C ASN A 44 -8.21 -16.20 13.06
N ARG A 45 -7.47 -16.91 12.18
CA ARG A 45 -6.44 -17.89 12.56
C ARG A 45 -5.03 -17.28 12.68
N GLY A 46 -4.89 -15.97 12.54
CA GLY A 46 -3.63 -15.24 12.71
C GLY A 46 -2.74 -15.12 11.46
N TYR A 47 -3.08 -15.77 10.35
CA TYR A 47 -2.34 -15.67 9.09
C TYR A 47 -2.51 -14.30 8.45
N ARG A 48 -1.41 -13.76 7.88
CA ARG A 48 -1.42 -12.48 7.17
C ARG A 48 -2.04 -12.60 5.78
N LYS A 49 -2.76 -11.55 5.41
CA LYS A 49 -3.38 -11.37 4.10
C LYS A 49 -2.97 -10.01 3.53
N TYR A 50 -2.50 -10.05 2.30
CA TYR A 50 -1.96 -8.91 1.58
C TYR A 50 -2.86 -8.59 0.38
N SER A 51 -2.82 -7.35 -0.08
CA SER A 51 -3.47 -6.91 -1.30
C SER A 51 -2.45 -6.71 -2.42
N PHE A 52 -2.90 -6.52 -3.66
CA PHE A 52 -1.97 -6.20 -4.76
C PHE A 52 -1.23 -4.88 -4.51
N ASN A 53 -1.88 -3.89 -3.88
CA ASN A 53 -1.20 -2.65 -3.49
C ASN A 53 -0.08 -2.89 -2.45
N ASP A 54 -0.21 -3.89 -1.57
CA ASP A 54 0.92 -4.26 -0.69
C ASP A 54 2.07 -4.88 -1.49
N VAL A 55 1.76 -5.68 -2.52
CA VAL A 55 2.76 -6.29 -3.40
C VAL A 55 3.52 -5.22 -4.19
N GLU A 56 2.80 -4.29 -4.83
CA GLU A 56 3.40 -3.13 -5.53
C GLU A 56 4.29 -2.32 -4.59
N ARG A 57 3.82 -2.07 -3.36
CA ARG A 57 4.58 -1.35 -2.34
C ARG A 57 5.82 -2.11 -1.87
N LEU A 58 5.75 -3.43 -1.73
CA LEU A 58 6.90 -4.26 -1.38
C LEU A 58 7.98 -4.23 -2.46
N MET A 59 7.59 -4.18 -3.74
CA MET A 59 8.54 -4.00 -4.84
C MET A 59 9.20 -2.61 -4.78
N GLU A 60 8.43 -1.53 -4.59
CA GLU A 60 8.97 -0.16 -4.41
C GLU A 60 9.97 -0.09 -3.23
N ILE A 61 9.66 -0.77 -2.12
CA ILE A 61 10.58 -0.88 -0.97
C ILE A 61 11.85 -1.67 -1.35
N ALA A 62 11.72 -2.76 -2.11
CA ALA A 62 12.86 -3.58 -2.52
C ALA A 62 13.82 -2.79 -3.39
N ASP A 63 13.32 -2.08 -4.40
CA ASP A 63 14.10 -1.26 -5.33
C ASP A 63 14.91 -0.20 -4.56
N HIS A 64 14.26 0.56 -3.66
CA HIS A 64 14.95 1.52 -2.82
C HIS A 64 16.01 0.90 -1.90
N ARG A 65 15.78 -0.34 -1.42
CA ARG A 65 16.76 -1.04 -0.60
C ARG A 65 17.98 -1.47 -1.42
N GLU A 66 17.81 -1.79 -2.70
CA GLU A 66 18.91 -2.07 -3.63
C GLU A 66 19.73 -0.81 -3.94
N GLU A 67 19.08 0.35 -3.99
CA GLU A 67 19.72 1.67 -4.10
C GLU A 67 20.43 2.13 -2.81
N GLY A 68 20.33 1.35 -1.72
CA GLY A 68 20.97 1.65 -0.44
C GLY A 68 20.16 2.54 0.51
N VAL A 69 18.94 2.94 0.13
CA VAL A 69 18.06 3.80 0.94
C VAL A 69 17.62 3.08 2.21
N THR A 70 17.63 3.75 3.36
CA THR A 70 17.23 3.14 4.63
C THR A 70 15.71 3.00 4.75
N THR A 71 15.23 2.03 5.54
CA THR A 71 13.78 1.88 5.81
C THR A 71 13.15 3.11 6.45
N LYS A 72 13.95 3.96 7.13
CA LYS A 72 13.47 5.21 7.72
C LYS A 72 13.18 6.26 6.64
N GLU A 73 14.09 6.40 5.67
CA GLU A 73 13.92 7.30 4.53
C GLU A 73 12.78 6.85 3.63
N ILE A 74 12.70 5.54 3.33
CA ILE A 74 11.58 4.96 2.56
C ILE A 74 10.24 5.29 3.25
N LYS A 75 10.15 5.11 4.57
CA LYS A 75 8.93 5.44 5.31
C LYS A 75 8.57 6.92 5.21
N TYR A 76 9.57 7.80 5.30
CA TYR A 76 9.37 9.23 5.19
C TYR A 76 8.80 9.62 3.82
N GLU A 77 9.40 9.13 2.74
CA GLU A 77 8.94 9.44 1.37
C GLU A 77 7.55 8.86 1.07
N LEU A 78 7.27 7.61 1.49
CA LEU A 78 5.95 7.01 1.33
C LEU A 78 4.86 7.80 2.08
N THR A 79 5.14 8.22 3.32
CA THR A 79 4.19 9.03 4.11
C THR A 79 3.93 10.38 3.45
N LYS A 80 4.97 11.01 2.88
CA LYS A 80 4.87 12.29 2.18
C LYS A 80 4.04 12.15 0.90
N LYS A 81 4.24 11.08 0.13
CA LYS A 81 3.46 10.72 -1.07
C LYS A 81 1.97 10.55 -0.72
N GLU A 82 1.66 9.76 0.30
CA GLU A 82 0.28 9.53 0.78
C GLU A 82 -0.40 10.83 1.20
N ARG A 83 0.28 11.71 1.95
CA ARG A 83 -0.24 13.03 2.35
C ARG A 83 -0.55 13.92 1.14
N LYS A 84 0.33 13.92 0.13
CA LYS A 84 0.15 14.70 -1.11
C LYS A 84 -1.07 14.20 -1.88
N GLU A 85 -1.22 12.89 -2.02
CA GLU A 85 -2.38 12.26 -2.68
C GLU A 85 -3.69 12.55 -1.95
N ALA A 86 -3.70 12.43 -0.61
CA ALA A 86 -4.86 12.76 0.21
C ALA A 86 -5.27 14.24 0.05
N LYS A 87 -4.30 15.16 0.06
CA LYS A 87 -4.54 16.58 -0.18
C LYS A 87 -5.13 16.83 -1.58
N GLN A 88 -4.59 16.17 -2.61
CA GLN A 88 -5.10 16.31 -3.98
C GLN A 88 -6.54 15.79 -4.12
N LYS A 89 -6.85 14.63 -3.52
CA LYS A 89 -8.21 14.08 -3.49
C LYS A 89 -9.18 15.03 -2.78
N MET A 90 -8.78 15.62 -1.66
CA MET A 90 -9.58 16.61 -0.93
C MET A 90 -9.88 17.85 -1.77
N ILE A 91 -8.86 18.43 -2.41
CA ILE A 91 -9.02 19.59 -3.31
C ILE A 91 -10.00 19.25 -4.43
N LYS A 92 -9.86 18.09 -5.07
CA LYS A 92 -10.78 17.63 -6.12
C LYS A 92 -12.21 17.47 -5.60
N GLY A 93 -12.39 16.92 -4.40
CA GLY A 93 -13.69 16.80 -3.76
C GLY A 93 -14.34 18.16 -3.48
N GLN A 94 -13.57 19.12 -2.97
CA GLN A 94 -14.03 20.50 -2.73
C GLN A 94 -14.44 21.20 -4.02
N ILE A 95 -13.67 21.04 -5.10
CA ILE A 95 -14.01 21.57 -6.43
C ILE A 95 -15.31 20.94 -6.93
N ASN A 96 -15.43 19.62 -6.89
CA ASN A 96 -16.65 18.93 -7.35
C ASN A 96 -17.90 19.38 -6.57
N ALA A 97 -17.77 19.55 -5.25
CA ALA A 97 -18.86 20.03 -4.39
C ALA A 97 -19.23 21.50 -4.68
N ARG A 98 -18.22 22.38 -4.88
CA ARG A 98 -18.43 23.81 -5.12
C ARG A 98 -19.03 24.11 -6.50
N PHE A 99 -18.67 23.33 -7.52
CA PHE A 99 -19.06 23.59 -8.91
C PHE A 99 -20.16 22.64 -9.43
N GLY A 100 -20.72 21.77 -8.57
CA GLY A 100 -21.86 20.91 -8.95
C GLY A 100 -21.57 19.96 -10.11
N ILE A 101 -20.30 19.63 -10.36
CA ILE A 101 -19.90 18.73 -11.45
C ILE A 101 -20.26 17.29 -11.04
N GLN A 102 -21.53 16.93 -11.21
CA GLN A 102 -21.95 15.54 -11.20
C GLN A 102 -21.32 14.86 -12.42
N LYS A 103 -20.39 13.93 -12.15
CA LYS A 103 -19.93 13.02 -13.19
C LYS A 103 -21.13 12.17 -13.63
N ASN A 104 -21.52 12.34 -14.90
CA ASN A 104 -22.21 11.29 -15.65
C ASN A 104 -21.34 10.04 -15.75
#